data_AF-A0A966PS10-F1
#
_entry.id   AF-A0A966PS10-F1
#
_cell.length_a   1.000
_cell.length_b   1.000
_cell.length_c   1.000
_cell.angle_alpha   90.00
_cell.angle_beta   90.00
_cell.angle_gamma   90.00
#
_symmetry.space_group_name_H-M   'P 1'
#
loop_
_entity.id
_entity.type
_entity.pdbx_description
1 polymer ?
#
loop_
_entity_poly.entity_id
_entity_poly.type
_entity_poly.pdbx_seq_one_letter_code
_entity_poly.pdbx_strand_id
1 'polypeptide(L)'
;MAAKKPTKKTSKTNSPKASSSAKNSGSAQLPLAPNESVQPVQLQDEMERSFIDYAMSVIMSRALPDVRDGLKPVHRRIIWDMHQQGFRPDRPFVKCARVTGDTMARYHPHGDGAIYDALVRMAQPFSLRHPLIDFHGNYGSP
;
A
#
# COMPACT_ATOMS: atom_id res chain seq x y z
N MET A 1 26.87 -22.76 -49.14
CA MET A 1 26.61 -23.57 -47.92
C MET A 1 25.69 -22.77 -47.01
N ALA A 2 24.42 -23.16 -46.94
CA ALA A 2 23.36 -22.44 -46.22
C ALA A 2 23.13 -23.09 -44.84
N ALA A 3 23.32 -22.33 -43.76
CA ALA A 3 23.09 -22.81 -42.40
C ALA A 3 21.59 -22.81 -42.08
N LYS A 4 20.99 -24.01 -41.94
CA LYS A 4 19.62 -24.23 -41.46
C LYS A 4 19.53 -23.91 -39.96
N LYS A 5 18.63 -23.00 -39.57
CA LYS A 5 18.24 -22.77 -38.16
C LYS A 5 17.44 -23.98 -37.62
N PRO A 6 17.61 -24.37 -36.35
CA PRO A 6 16.91 -25.51 -35.77
C PRO A 6 15.47 -25.15 -35.36
N THR A 7 14.53 -26.04 -35.73
CA THR A 7 13.12 -25.99 -35.34
C THR A 7 12.93 -26.68 -33.99
N LYS A 8 12.36 -25.97 -33.00
CA LYS A 8 12.01 -26.55 -31.68
C LYS A 8 10.52 -26.89 -31.63
N LYS A 9 10.21 -28.17 -31.42
CA LYS A 9 8.86 -28.73 -31.26
C LYS A 9 8.18 -28.26 -29.96
N THR A 10 6.86 -28.24 -30.04
CA THR A 10 5.80 -27.89 -29.09
C THR A 10 5.92 -28.39 -27.65
N SER A 11 5.51 -27.57 -26.68
CA SER A 11 4.79 -28.05 -25.48
C SER A 11 3.53 -27.18 -25.28
N LYS A 12 2.36 -27.81 -25.37
CA LYS A 12 1.07 -27.20 -25.01
C LYS A 12 0.90 -27.40 -23.51
N THR A 13 0.96 -26.34 -22.72
CA THR A 13 0.48 -26.34 -21.34
C THR A 13 -0.91 -25.70 -21.30
N ASN A 14 -1.89 -26.50 -20.88
CA ASN A 14 -3.29 -26.11 -20.75
C ASN A 14 -3.47 -25.07 -19.64
N SER A 15 -3.87 -23.85 -20.00
CA SER A 15 -4.44 -22.89 -19.05
C SER A 15 -5.95 -23.15 -18.88
N PRO A 16 -6.49 -23.08 -17.67
CA PRO A 16 -7.88 -23.43 -17.39
C PRO A 16 -8.86 -22.47 -18.07
N LYS A 17 -9.88 -23.04 -18.74
CA LYS A 17 -11.00 -22.32 -19.34
C LYS A 17 -11.85 -21.68 -18.25
N ALA A 18 -11.93 -20.36 -18.22
CA ALA A 18 -13.02 -19.66 -17.55
C ALA A 18 -14.29 -19.80 -18.39
N SER A 19 -15.32 -20.33 -17.75
CA SER A 19 -16.64 -20.62 -18.29
C SER A 19 -17.41 -19.36 -18.70
N SER A 20 -18.09 -19.48 -19.83
CA SER A 20 -18.96 -18.50 -20.48
C SER A 20 -20.27 -18.23 -19.72
N SER A 21 -20.57 -16.96 -19.45
CA SER A 21 -21.91 -16.32 -19.45
C SER A 21 -21.75 -14.94 -18.78
N ALA A 22 -22.18 -13.79 -19.30
CA ALA A 22 -23.41 -13.53 -20.03
C ALA A 22 -23.21 -12.38 -21.04
N LYS A 23 -24.01 -12.42 -22.10
CA LYS A 23 -24.16 -11.35 -23.09
C LYS A 23 -24.83 -10.14 -22.42
N ASN A 24 -24.24 -8.95 -22.54
CA ASN A 24 -25.05 -7.74 -22.61
C ASN A 24 -24.45 -6.80 -23.67
N SER A 25 -25.18 -6.65 -24.77
CA SER A 25 -24.83 -5.83 -25.92
C SER A 25 -25.32 -4.41 -25.69
N GLY A 26 -24.40 -3.45 -25.55
CA GLY A 26 -24.77 -2.05 -25.35
C GLY A 26 -23.60 -1.08 -25.27
N SER A 27 -22.55 -1.23 -26.08
CA SER A 27 -21.53 -0.19 -26.24
C SER A 27 -21.53 0.31 -27.68
N ALA A 28 -22.09 1.49 -27.92
CA ALA A 28 -21.83 2.22 -29.16
C ALA A 28 -20.34 2.56 -29.20
N GLN A 29 -19.58 1.86 -30.05
CA GLN A 29 -18.16 2.12 -30.27
C GLN A 29 -18.01 3.52 -30.89
N LEU A 30 -17.53 4.50 -30.10
CA LEU A 30 -17.00 5.75 -30.64
C LEU A 30 -15.72 5.43 -31.43
N PRO A 31 -15.49 6.03 -32.61
CA PRO A 31 -14.33 5.71 -33.42
C PRO A 31 -13.08 6.36 -32.80
N LEU A 32 -12.30 5.58 -32.05
CA LEU A 32 -10.97 5.99 -31.57
C LEU A 32 -9.87 5.59 -32.56
N ALA A 33 -8.76 6.33 -32.49
CA ALA A 33 -7.60 6.21 -33.37
C ALA A 33 -7.06 4.77 -33.45
N PRO A 34 -6.49 4.36 -34.60
CA PRO A 34 -6.20 2.95 -34.94
C PRO A 34 -5.16 2.22 -34.05
N ASN A 35 -4.63 2.87 -33.02
CA ASN A 35 -3.59 2.34 -32.14
C ASN A 35 -3.97 2.28 -30.65
N GLU A 36 -5.21 2.62 -30.26
CA GLU A 36 -5.68 2.49 -28.87
C GLU A 36 -6.60 1.28 -28.70
N SER A 37 -6.15 0.29 -27.92
CA SER A 37 -6.97 -0.84 -27.50
C SER A 37 -7.87 -0.43 -26.33
N VAL A 38 -8.98 0.26 -26.62
CA VAL A 38 -9.98 0.61 -25.61
C VAL A 38 -10.90 -0.58 -25.33
N GLN A 39 -10.94 -1.02 -24.08
CA GLN A 39 -11.90 -2.02 -23.60
C GLN A 39 -13.10 -1.29 -22.98
N PRO A 40 -14.30 -1.35 -23.57
CA PRO A 40 -15.49 -0.79 -22.95
C PRO A 40 -15.85 -1.61 -21.70
N VAL A 41 -16.02 -0.94 -20.55
CA VAL A 41 -16.43 -1.56 -19.28
C VAL A 41 -17.77 -0.97 -18.86
N GLN A 42 -18.66 -1.81 -18.31
CA GLN A 42 -19.92 -1.32 -17.74
C GLN A 42 -19.64 -0.50 -16.47
N LEU A 43 -20.29 0.66 -16.36
CA LEU A 43 -20.07 1.59 -15.24
C LEU A 43 -20.40 0.96 -13.89
N GLN A 44 -21.50 0.21 -13.82
CA GLN A 44 -21.95 -0.45 -12.59
C GLN A 44 -20.90 -1.44 -12.08
N ASP A 45 -20.38 -2.29 -12.99
CA ASP A 45 -19.36 -3.30 -12.67
C ASP A 45 -18.05 -2.64 -12.21
N GLU A 46 -17.63 -1.56 -12.87
CA GLU A 46 -16.38 -0.86 -12.54
C GLU A 46 -16.47 -0.11 -11.20
N MET A 47 -17.62 0.52 -10.95
CA MET A 47 -17.89 1.23 -9.70
C MET A 47 -17.92 0.27 -8.51
N GLU A 48 -18.59 -0.88 -8.63
CA GLU A 48 -18.64 -1.90 -7.57
C GLU A 48 -17.23 -2.43 -7.26
N ARG A 49 -16.47 -2.81 -8.30
CA ARG A 49 -15.10 -3.31 -8.13
C ARG A 49 -14.17 -2.30 -7.49
N SER A 50 -14.11 -1.08 -8.04
CA SER A 50 -13.26 0.00 -7.51
C SER A 50 -13.61 0.35 -6.06
N PHE A 51 -14.91 0.37 -5.74
CA PHE A 51 -15.36 0.65 -4.39
C PHE A 51 -14.95 -0.46 -3.41
N ILE A 52 -15.16 -1.72 -3.77
CA ILE A 52 -14.79 -2.86 -2.91
C ILE A 52 -13.27 -2.93 -2.72
N ASP A 53 -12.48 -2.74 -3.78
CA ASP A 53 -11.01 -2.76 -3.70
C ASP A 53 -10.49 -1.66 -2.79
N TYR A 54 -11.02 -0.45 -2.92
CA TYR A 54 -10.67 0.65 -2.02
C TYR A 54 -11.11 0.36 -0.59
N ALA A 55 -12.37 -0.01 -0.36
CA ALA A 55 -12.91 -0.28 0.97
C ALA A 55 -12.10 -1.34 1.71
N MET A 56 -11.81 -2.46 1.03
CA MET A 56 -11.00 -3.55 1.57
C MET A 56 -9.58 -3.09 1.89
N SER A 57 -8.94 -2.30 1.01
CA SER A 57 -7.61 -1.74 1.26
C SER A 57 -7.57 -0.85 2.52
N VAL A 58 -8.61 -0.03 2.74
CA VAL A 58 -8.71 0.86 3.90
C VAL A 58 -8.90 0.08 5.18
N ILE A 59 -9.81 -0.90 5.18
CA ILE A 59 -10.12 -1.71 6.36
C ILE A 59 -8.89 -2.46 6.84
N MET A 60 -8.22 -3.18 5.94
CA MET A 60 -7.11 -4.07 6.30
C MET A 60 -5.78 -3.34 6.48
N SER A 61 -5.49 -2.35 5.64
CA SER A 61 -4.13 -1.80 5.53
C SER A 61 -3.99 -0.36 6.02
N ARG A 62 -5.03 0.23 6.62
CA ARG A 62 -4.99 1.62 7.07
C ARG A 62 -5.73 1.87 8.39
N ALA A 63 -7.00 1.50 8.45
CA ALA A 63 -7.92 2.00 9.47
C ALA A 63 -7.91 1.17 10.76
N LEU A 64 -7.99 -0.16 10.64
CA LEU A 64 -8.11 -1.05 11.79
C LEU A 64 -6.73 -1.53 12.29
N PRO A 65 -6.57 -1.70 13.61
CA PRO A 65 -5.40 -2.33 14.18
C PRO A 65 -5.45 -3.86 14.01
N ASP A 66 -4.28 -4.50 14.02
CA ASP A 66 -4.20 -5.96 14.15
C ASP A 66 -4.50 -6.38 15.59
N VAL A 67 -5.21 -7.49 15.78
CA VAL A 67 -5.59 -8.02 17.10
C VAL A 67 -4.39 -8.45 17.94
N ARG A 68 -3.27 -8.83 17.30
CA ARG A 68 -2.11 -9.40 17.99
C ARG A 68 -1.28 -8.35 18.70
N ASP A 69 -1.05 -7.21 18.04
CA ASP A 69 -0.21 -6.13 18.54
C ASP A 69 -0.98 -4.84 18.82
N GLY A 70 -2.24 -4.73 18.39
CA GLY A 70 -3.04 -3.52 18.55
C GLY A 70 -2.57 -2.35 17.67
N LEU A 71 -1.64 -2.58 16.72
CA LEU A 71 -1.02 -1.53 15.93
C LEU A 71 -1.63 -1.43 14.53
N LYS A 72 -1.86 -0.19 14.09
CA LYS A 72 -2.12 0.12 12.69
C LYS A 72 -0.85 -0.04 11.86
N PRO A 73 -0.94 -0.27 10.54
CA PRO A 73 0.24 -0.45 9.69
C PRO A 73 1.26 0.69 9.77
N VAL A 74 0.82 1.94 9.94
CA VAL A 74 1.72 3.10 10.10
C VAL A 74 2.56 3.01 11.39
N HIS A 75 1.94 2.68 12.52
CA HIS A 75 2.64 2.55 13.81
C HIS A 75 3.70 1.44 13.76
N ARG A 76 3.32 0.28 13.19
CA ARG A 76 4.22 -0.87 13.06
C ARG A 76 5.45 -0.53 12.21
N ARG A 77 5.26 0.18 11.11
CA ARG A 77 6.36 0.57 10.19
C ARG A 77 7.32 1.56 10.86
N ILE A 78 6.82 2.53 11.62
CA ILE A 78 7.66 3.49 12.37
C ILE A 78 8.52 2.76 13.38
N ILE A 79 7.92 1.92 14.24
CA ILE A 79 8.65 1.19 15.29
C ILE A 79 9.67 0.23 14.66
N TRP A 80 9.29 -0.44 13.56
CA TRP A 80 10.18 -1.33 12.83
C TRP A 80 11.38 -0.59 12.25
N ASP A 81 11.16 0.55 11.58
CA ASP A 81 12.25 1.36 11.02
C ASP A 81 13.19 1.88 12.12
N MET A 82 12.63 2.40 13.22
CA MET A 82 13.42 2.81 14.39
C MET A 82 14.28 1.66 14.93
N HIS A 83 13.74 0.45 14.99
CA HIS A 83 14.49 -0.73 15.41
C HIS A 83 15.62 -1.08 14.41
N GLN A 84 15.34 -1.05 13.09
CA GLN A 84 16.34 -1.35 12.04
C GLN A 84 17.47 -0.31 11.99
N GLN A 85 17.17 0.96 12.23
CA GLN A 85 18.16 2.03 12.31
C GLN A 85 18.92 2.06 13.63
N GLY A 86 18.46 1.30 14.63
CA GLY A 86 19.05 1.27 15.96
C GLY A 86 18.74 2.51 16.80
N PHE A 87 17.59 3.16 16.58
CA PHE A 87 17.10 4.19 17.50
C PHE A 87 16.51 3.51 18.73
N ARG A 88 17.40 3.25 19.69
CA ARG A 88 17.09 2.57 20.94
C ARG A 88 17.10 3.55 22.11
N PRO A 89 16.43 3.23 23.23
CA PRO A 89 16.40 4.11 24.40
C PRO A 89 17.78 4.39 25.04
N ASP A 90 18.79 3.54 24.79
CA ASP A 90 20.16 3.73 25.27
C ASP A 90 20.95 4.80 24.49
N ARG A 91 20.39 5.34 23.40
CA ARG A 91 21.08 6.24 22.47
C ARG A 91 20.49 7.66 22.50
N PRO A 92 21.26 8.68 22.09
CA PRO A 92 20.76 10.06 22.06
C PRO A 92 19.59 10.21 21.08
N PHE A 93 18.75 11.22 21.36
CA PHE A 93 17.62 11.58 20.50
C PHE A 93 18.06 11.90 19.07
N VAL A 94 17.24 11.48 18.12
CA VAL A 94 17.42 11.75 16.69
C VAL A 94 16.33 12.70 16.20
N LYS A 95 16.63 13.48 15.16
CA LYS A 95 15.65 14.39 14.55
C LYS A 95 14.47 13.60 14.01
N CYS A 96 13.25 14.01 14.35
CA CYS A 96 12.01 13.38 13.89
C CYS A 96 11.93 13.28 12.35
N ALA A 97 12.40 14.31 11.63
CA ALA A 97 12.46 14.34 10.17
C ALA A 97 13.28 13.19 9.55
N ARG A 98 14.27 12.66 10.28
CA ARG A 98 15.05 11.51 9.83
C ARG A 98 14.21 10.24 9.88
N VAL A 99 13.56 9.99 11.03
CA VAL A 99 12.70 8.82 11.24
C VAL A 99 11.54 8.82 10.23
N THR A 100 10.87 9.96 10.05
CA THR A 100 9.75 10.06 9.11
C THR A 100 10.20 9.88 7.65
N GLY A 101 11.32 10.50 7.26
CA GLY A 101 11.87 10.37 5.91
C GLY A 101 12.29 8.94 5.57
N ASP A 102 12.97 8.25 6.48
CA ASP A 102 13.42 6.87 6.27
C ASP A 102 12.24 5.88 6.24
N THR A 103 11.27 6.05 7.14
CA THR A 103 10.05 5.23 7.14
C THR A 103 9.26 5.41 5.84
N MET A 104 9.16 6.65 5.34
CA MET A 104 8.52 6.95 4.06
C MET A 104 9.24 6.26 2.90
N ALA A 105 10.58 6.38 2.85
CA ALA A 105 11.39 5.85 1.76
C ALA A 105 11.37 4.32 1.68
N ARG A 106 11.31 3.63 2.83
CA ARG A 106 11.49 2.17 2.89
C ARG A 106 10.18 1.39 3.05
N TYR A 107 9.22 1.91 3.82
CA TYR A 107 8.11 1.10 4.32
C TYR A 107 6.72 1.72 4.12
N HIS A 108 6.60 3.05 4.02
CA HIS A 108 5.30 3.73 4.00
C HIS A 108 5.16 4.66 2.78
N PRO A 109 4.53 4.19 1.68
CA PRO A 109 4.39 4.95 0.43
C PRO A 109 3.25 5.98 0.51
N HIS A 110 3.24 6.78 1.58
CA HIS A 110 2.28 7.85 1.81
C HIS A 110 3.01 9.08 2.37
N GLY A 111 2.31 10.23 2.41
CA GLY A 111 2.90 11.49 2.82
C GLY A 111 3.56 11.45 4.20
N ASP A 112 4.63 12.21 4.34
CA ASP A 112 5.40 12.39 5.56
C ASP A 112 4.54 12.95 6.72
N GLY A 113 3.58 13.81 6.41
CA GLY A 113 2.63 14.36 7.41
C GLY A 113 1.89 13.27 8.19
N ALA A 114 1.36 12.25 7.52
CA ALA A 114 0.63 11.15 8.19
C ALA A 114 1.54 10.32 9.11
N ILE A 115 2.82 10.17 8.73
CA ILE A 115 3.83 9.46 9.52
C ILE A 115 4.22 10.30 10.74
N TYR A 116 4.43 11.61 10.54
CA TYR A 116 4.77 12.54 11.62
C TYR A 116 3.65 12.62 12.66
N ASP A 117 2.40 12.77 12.22
CA ASP A 117 1.25 12.83 13.12
C ASP A 117 1.11 11.55 13.96
N ALA A 118 1.31 10.39 13.33
CA ALA A 118 1.30 9.10 14.01
C ALA A 118 2.46 9.01 15.02
N LEU A 119 3.65 9.49 14.67
CA LEU A 119 4.83 9.49 15.53
C LEU A 119 4.64 10.40 16.76
N VAL A 120 4.14 11.62 16.56
CA VAL A 120 3.86 12.56 17.65
C VAL A 120 2.79 12.00 18.58
N ARG A 121 1.72 11.43 18.04
CA ARG A 121 0.64 10.85 18.86
C ARG A 121 1.10 9.65 19.69
N MET A 122 2.07 8.87 19.19
CA MET A 122 2.69 7.77 19.94
C MET A 122 3.58 8.21 21.11
N ALA A 123 4.01 9.47 21.11
CA ALA A 123 4.83 10.06 22.17
C ALA A 123 4.02 10.85 23.21
N GLN A 124 2.79 11.24 22.90
CA GLN A 124 1.97 12.07 23.78
C GLN A 124 1.47 11.29 25.02
N PRO A 125 1.85 11.70 26.26
CA PRO A 125 1.45 11.00 27.48
C PRO A 125 -0.04 11.17 27.83
N PHE A 126 -0.70 12.20 27.28
CA PHE A 126 -2.15 12.39 27.44
C PHE A 126 -2.97 11.66 26.37
N SER A 127 -2.37 11.22 25.26
CA SER A 127 -3.08 10.49 24.21
C SER A 127 -3.04 8.97 24.43
N LEU A 128 -1.90 8.46 24.91
CA LEU A 128 -1.69 7.04 25.17
C LEU A 128 -1.48 6.76 26.65
N ARG A 129 -2.05 5.65 27.13
CA ARG A 129 -1.81 5.17 28.50
C ARG A 129 -0.34 4.83 28.74
N HIS A 130 0.30 4.22 27.74
CA HIS A 130 1.72 3.87 27.73
C HIS A 130 2.34 4.40 26.42
N PRO A 131 3.08 5.52 26.47
CA PRO A 131 3.80 6.03 25.31
C PRO A 131 4.78 4.99 24.76
N LEU A 132 4.85 4.86 23.44
CA LEU A 132 5.73 3.90 22.76
C LEU A 132 7.03 4.56 22.27
N ILE A 133 7.02 5.89 22.13
CA ILE A 133 8.14 6.68 21.63
C ILE A 133 8.47 7.74 22.68
N ASP A 134 9.75 7.90 22.97
CA ASP A 134 10.24 9.03 23.74
C ASP A 134 10.55 10.21 22.82
N PHE A 135 10.07 11.40 23.17
CA PHE A 135 10.16 12.59 22.33
C PHE A 135 10.75 13.77 23.10
N HIS A 136 11.68 14.47 22.46
CA HIS A 136 12.28 15.68 22.99
C HIS A 136 11.84 16.91 22.20
N GLY A 137 11.22 17.88 22.89
CA GLY A 137 10.73 19.13 22.31
C GLY A 137 9.24 19.36 22.56
N ASN A 138 8.61 20.21 21.76
CA ASN A 138 7.16 20.43 21.82
C ASN A 138 6.42 19.37 21.01
N TYR A 139 5.64 18.54 21.69
CA TYR A 139 4.81 17.47 21.10
C TYR A 139 3.30 17.74 21.26
N GLY A 140 2.92 19.00 21.51
CA GLY A 140 1.55 19.40 21.78
C GLY A 140 1.18 19.37 23.26
N SER A 141 0.08 20.05 23.59
CA SER A 141 -0.50 20.11 24.93
C SER A 141 -1.88 19.43 24.94
N PRO A 142 -2.39 19.02 26.12
CA PRO A 142 -3.76 18.54 26.29
C PRO A 142 -4.83 19.56 25.87
#